data_AF-A0A2V7M9Z1-F1
#
_entry.id   AF-A0A2V7M9Z1-F1
#
_cell.length_a   1.000
_cell.length_b   1.000
_cell.length_c   1.000
_cell.angle_alpha   90.00
_cell.angle_beta   90.00
_cell.angle_gamma   90.00
#
_symmetry.space_group_name_H-M   'P 1'
#
loop_
_entity.id
_entity.type
_entity.pdbx_description
1 polymer ?
#
loop_
_entity_poly.entity_id
_entity_poly.type
_entity_poly.pdbx_seq_one_letter_code
_entity_poly.pdbx_strand_id
1 'polypeptide(L)'
;MTLMRLQRALARAGVASRRKAEDLIRAGRVRVDGATAAIGMSVDLDSQRYEVPRTYWLGVHGADAAGVRAALAQRIVIDGRAVRVVESRVRPQGKSVEIELTLAEGRQRIVRRVAEALGLKVEWLHRVSYGPVRLGKLAEGHWRELTRQEIDAIERLHGPR
;
A
#
# COMPACT_ATOMS: atom_id res chain seq x y z
N MET A 1 -6.01 1.60 -18.44
CA MET A 1 -4.69 1.15 -18.89
C MET A 1 -3.68 2.22 -18.57
N THR A 2 -3.23 2.25 -17.33
CA THR A 2 -2.14 3.15 -16.92
C THR A 2 -0.81 2.46 -17.17
N LEU A 3 -0.28 2.63 -18.37
CA LEU A 3 1.03 2.09 -18.75
C LEU A 3 2.15 2.78 -17.96
N MET A 4 3.00 1.98 -17.32
CA MET A 4 4.16 2.45 -16.56
C MET A 4 5.42 1.69 -16.97
N ARG A 5 6.54 2.39 -17.08
CA ARG A 5 7.87 1.76 -17.25
C ARG A 5 8.08 0.64 -16.23
N LEU A 6 8.50 -0.53 -16.69
CA LEU A 6 8.66 -1.74 -15.87
C LEU A 6 9.53 -1.52 -14.63
N GLN A 7 10.66 -0.81 -14.74
CA GLN A 7 11.51 -0.51 -13.58
C GLN A 7 10.82 0.35 -12.53
N ARG A 8 9.90 1.22 -12.96
CA ARG A 8 9.08 2.05 -12.05
C ARG A 8 7.96 1.21 -11.44
N ALA A 9 7.37 0.30 -12.20
CA ALA A 9 6.38 -0.66 -11.71
C ALA A 9 6.98 -1.60 -10.65
N LEU A 10 8.14 -2.20 -10.91
CA LEU A 10 8.87 -3.06 -9.97
C LEU A 10 9.25 -2.32 -8.69
N ALA A 11 9.73 -1.08 -8.81
CA ALA A 11 10.03 -0.26 -7.64
C ALA A 11 8.79 0.12 -6.83
N ARG A 12 7.68 0.40 -7.51
CA ARG A 12 6.39 0.66 -6.86
C ARG A 12 5.81 -0.58 -6.18
N ALA A 13 6.05 -1.76 -6.74
CA ALA A 13 5.72 -3.05 -6.15
C ALA A 13 6.65 -3.45 -4.99
N GLY A 14 7.75 -2.69 -4.77
CA GLY A 14 8.71 -2.94 -3.70
C GLY A 14 9.72 -4.05 -4.00
N VAL A 15 9.84 -4.50 -5.26
CA VAL A 15 10.75 -5.58 -5.65
C VAL A 15 12.21 -5.15 -5.55
N ALA A 16 12.52 -3.92 -5.97
CA ALA A 16 13.87 -3.35 -5.93
C ALA A 16 13.80 -1.82 -6.05
N SER A 17 14.90 -1.10 -5.80
CA SER A 17 14.97 0.32 -6.18
C SER A 17 14.82 0.48 -7.70
N ARG A 18 14.41 1.66 -8.20
CA ARG A 18 14.28 1.90 -9.65
C ARG A 18 15.55 1.56 -10.43
N ARG A 19 16.71 1.98 -9.91
CA ARG A 19 18.03 1.70 -10.51
C ARG A 19 18.34 0.20 -10.47
N LYS A 20 18.13 -0.44 -9.33
CA LYS A 20 18.38 -1.88 -9.19
C LYS A 20 17.43 -2.71 -10.06
N ALA A 21 16.19 -2.25 -10.26
CA ALA A 21 15.24 -2.87 -11.17
C ALA A 21 15.72 -2.79 -12.63
N GLU A 22 16.30 -1.67 -13.08
CA GLU A 22 16.93 -1.59 -14.41
C GLU A 22 18.10 -2.57 -14.54
N ASP A 23 18.95 -2.71 -13.52
CA ASP A 23 20.05 -3.67 -13.55
C ASP A 23 19.54 -5.12 -13.72
N LEU A 24 18.47 -5.47 -12.99
CA LEU A 24 17.85 -6.80 -13.07
C LEU A 24 17.21 -7.06 -14.44
N ILE A 25 16.58 -6.05 -15.03
CA ILE A 25 16.02 -6.13 -16.39
C ILE A 25 17.17 -6.32 -17.40
N ARG A 26 18.23 -5.52 -17.30
CA ARG A 26 19.40 -5.60 -18.21
C ARG A 26 20.10 -6.96 -18.10
N ALA A 27 20.14 -7.55 -16.92
CA ALA A 27 20.69 -8.88 -16.68
C ALA A 27 19.75 -10.03 -17.13
N GLY A 28 18.59 -9.74 -17.71
CA GLY A 28 17.61 -10.75 -18.13
C GLY A 28 16.97 -11.52 -16.98
N ARG A 29 17.01 -10.96 -15.75
CA ARG A 29 16.50 -11.60 -14.53
C ARG A 29 15.02 -11.31 -14.25
N VAL A 30 14.39 -10.48 -15.07
CA VAL A 30 12.98 -10.13 -14.95
C VAL A 30 12.21 -10.75 -16.12
N ARG A 31 11.08 -11.39 -15.83
CA ARG A 31 10.13 -11.87 -16.84
C ARG A 31 8.78 -11.19 -16.62
N VAL A 32 8.09 -10.85 -17.70
CA VAL A 32 6.72 -10.33 -17.71
C VAL A 32 5.92 -11.26 -18.61
N ASP A 33 4.83 -11.82 -18.11
CA ASP A 33 3.96 -12.76 -18.83
C ASP A 33 4.73 -13.92 -19.50
N GLY A 34 5.76 -14.43 -18.82
CA GLY A 34 6.59 -15.55 -19.28
C GLY A 34 7.76 -15.17 -20.21
N ALA A 35 7.80 -13.95 -20.75
CA ALA A 35 8.87 -13.47 -21.61
C ALA A 35 9.94 -12.68 -20.83
N THR A 36 11.22 -12.84 -21.19
CA THR A 36 12.32 -12.04 -20.60
C THR A 36 12.12 -10.57 -20.92
N ALA A 37 12.12 -9.73 -19.88
CA ALA A 37 11.85 -8.32 -20.02
C ALA A 37 13.05 -7.54 -20.55
N ALA A 38 12.77 -6.49 -21.32
CA ALA A 38 13.77 -5.58 -21.88
C ALA A 38 13.66 -4.17 -21.29
N ILE A 39 14.76 -3.42 -21.31
CA ILE A 39 14.76 -2.01 -20.89
C ILE A 39 13.79 -1.24 -21.78
N GLY A 40 12.97 -0.42 -21.12
CA GLY A 40 11.99 0.41 -21.79
C GLY A 40 10.63 -0.24 -21.98
N MET A 41 10.45 -1.53 -21.65
CA MET A 41 9.11 -2.12 -21.52
C MET A 41 8.23 -1.30 -20.57
N SER A 42 6.97 -1.17 -20.95
CA SER A 42 5.92 -0.66 -20.08
C SER A 42 5.01 -1.82 -19.71
N VAL A 43 4.58 -1.84 -18.46
CA VAL A 43 3.58 -2.79 -17.95
C VAL A 43 2.33 -2.03 -17.57
N ASP A 44 1.20 -2.68 -17.73
CA ASP A 44 -0.05 -2.15 -17.22
C ASP A 44 -0.13 -2.45 -15.72
N LEU A 45 -0.09 -1.39 -14.90
CA LEU A 45 -0.30 -1.55 -13.46
C LEU A 45 -1.74 -1.98 -13.14
N ASP A 46 -2.64 -1.84 -14.10
CA ASP A 46 -4.03 -2.18 -13.94
C ASP A 46 -4.27 -3.70 -13.96
N SER A 47 -3.38 -4.48 -14.57
CA SER A 47 -3.46 -5.95 -14.62
C SER A 47 -2.78 -6.64 -13.43
N GLN A 48 -1.84 -5.97 -12.77
CA GLN A 48 -1.06 -6.53 -11.66
C GLN A 48 -1.71 -6.22 -10.31
N ARG A 49 -2.60 -7.13 -9.88
CA ARG A 49 -3.30 -7.05 -8.59
C ARG A 49 -2.37 -7.44 -7.44
N TYR A 50 -1.73 -6.47 -6.82
CA TYR A 50 -1.02 -6.69 -5.56
C TYR A 50 -1.97 -6.47 -4.37
N GLU A 51 -2.84 -7.44 -4.11
CA GLU A 51 -3.82 -7.43 -3.02
C GLU A 51 -3.22 -7.75 -1.64
N VAL A 52 -2.04 -7.20 -1.33
CA VAL A 52 -1.50 -7.33 0.01
C VAL A 52 -2.17 -6.27 0.90
N PRO A 53 -2.93 -6.63 1.95
CA PRO A 53 -3.54 -5.62 2.80
C PRO A 53 -2.46 -4.78 3.50
N ARG A 54 -2.68 -3.47 3.63
CA ARG A 54 -1.81 -2.58 4.42
C ARG A 54 -2.64 -1.84 5.44
N THR A 55 -2.18 -1.84 6.68
CA THR A 55 -2.81 -1.11 7.78
C THR A 55 -2.02 0.15 8.06
N TYR A 56 -2.75 1.26 8.16
CA TYR A 56 -2.22 2.59 8.43
C TYR A 56 -2.86 3.13 9.70
N TRP A 57 -2.07 3.84 10.49
CA TRP A 57 -2.56 4.65 11.60
C TRP A 57 -2.34 6.10 11.22
N LEU A 58 -3.39 6.91 11.27
CA LEU A 58 -3.36 8.31 10.87
C LEU A 58 -4.21 9.17 11.78
N GLY A 59 -3.74 10.39 12.02
CA GLY A 59 -4.50 11.47 12.62
C GLY A 59 -5.07 12.37 11.53
N VAL A 60 -6.34 12.74 11.66
CA VAL A 60 -7.01 13.64 10.73
C VAL A 60 -7.78 14.75 11.45
N HIS A 61 -8.01 15.84 10.74
CA HIS A 61 -8.94 16.91 11.10
C HIS A 61 -9.95 17.15 9.97
N GLY A 62 -11.01 17.90 10.29
CA GLY A 62 -12.05 18.33 9.35
C GLY A 62 -13.43 17.74 9.65
N ALA A 63 -13.51 16.73 10.51
CA ALA A 63 -14.75 16.15 11.00
C ALA A 63 -14.54 15.52 12.40
N ASP A 64 -15.63 15.28 13.11
CA ASP A 64 -15.62 14.48 14.33
C ASP A 64 -15.58 12.97 14.01
N ALA A 65 -15.47 12.13 15.05
CA ALA A 65 -15.38 10.69 14.87
C ALA A 65 -16.63 10.07 14.20
N ALA A 66 -17.81 10.67 14.39
CA ALA A 66 -19.04 10.20 13.75
C ALA A 66 -19.05 10.51 12.25
N GLY A 67 -18.69 11.74 11.88
CA GLY A 67 -18.55 12.17 10.49
C GLY A 67 -17.49 11.36 9.74
N VAL A 68 -16.35 11.07 10.38
CA VAL A 68 -15.32 10.21 9.78
C VAL A 68 -15.83 8.78 9.55
N ARG A 69 -16.56 8.19 10.49
CA ARG A 69 -17.16 6.85 10.31
C ARG A 69 -18.16 6.84 9.16
N ALA A 70 -19.03 7.85 9.08
CA ALA A 70 -20.00 7.99 8.01
C ALA A 70 -19.32 8.15 6.64
N ALA A 71 -18.24 8.95 6.57
CA ALA A 71 -17.46 9.17 5.36
C ALA A 71 -16.77 7.88 4.86
N LEU A 72 -16.17 7.11 5.77
CA LEU A 72 -15.50 5.84 5.44
C LEU A 72 -16.46 4.72 5.02
N ALA A 73 -17.74 4.82 5.41
CA ALA A 73 -18.78 3.88 4.98
C ALA A 73 -19.24 4.09 3.52
N GLN A 74 -18.91 5.24 2.92
CA GLN A 74 -19.28 5.56 1.54
C GLN A 74 -18.36 4.85 0.54
N ARG A 75 -18.83 4.73 -0.71
CA ARG A 75 -18.02 4.23 -1.82
C ARG A 75 -16.96 5.25 -2.20
N ILE A 76 -15.70 4.97 -1.85
CA ILE A 76 -14.57 5.85 -2.16
C ILE A 76 -13.98 5.47 -3.51
N VAL A 77 -13.86 6.42 -4.44
CA VAL A 77 -13.28 6.21 -5.78
C VAL A 77 -12.09 7.14 -5.97
N ILE A 78 -10.95 6.57 -6.34
CA ILE A 78 -9.70 7.30 -6.61
C ILE A 78 -9.19 6.88 -7.99
N ASP A 79 -8.85 7.83 -8.87
CA ASP A 79 -8.52 7.60 -10.30
C ASP A 79 -9.50 6.65 -11.02
N GLY A 80 -10.81 6.84 -10.83
CA GLY A 80 -11.82 5.99 -11.46
C GLY A 80 -11.90 4.55 -10.93
N ARG A 81 -11.19 4.22 -9.84
CA ARG A 81 -11.16 2.89 -9.22
C ARG A 81 -11.64 2.95 -7.78
N ALA A 82 -12.54 2.05 -7.42
CA ALA A 82 -13.02 1.92 -6.04
C ALA A 82 -11.89 1.49 -5.10
N VAL A 83 -11.76 2.18 -3.97
CA VAL A 83 -10.84 1.82 -2.90
C VAL A 83 -11.51 0.78 -2.02
N ARG A 84 -10.88 -0.38 -1.86
CA ARG A 84 -11.38 -1.43 -0.96
C ARG A 84 -10.82 -1.24 0.45
N VAL A 85 -11.63 -0.64 1.31
CA VAL A 85 -11.40 -0.62 2.77
C VAL A 85 -11.71 -2.01 3.30
N VAL A 86 -10.73 -2.64 3.94
CA VAL A 86 -10.87 -3.97 4.56
C VAL A 86 -11.37 -3.83 5.99
N GLU A 87 -10.82 -2.88 6.74
CA GLU A 87 -11.20 -2.61 8.12
C GLU A 87 -10.90 -1.14 8.43
N SER A 88 -11.72 -0.53 9.28
CA SER A 88 -11.43 0.78 9.84
C SER A 88 -11.85 0.87 11.30
N ARG A 89 -10.97 1.40 12.15
CA ARG A 89 -11.29 1.80 13.54
C ARG A 89 -11.10 3.30 13.66
N VAL A 90 -12.08 3.98 14.23
CA VAL A 90 -12.10 5.46 14.35
C VAL A 90 -12.29 5.84 15.80
N ARG A 91 -11.37 6.65 16.35
CA ARG A 91 -11.39 7.10 17.74
C ARG A 91 -11.26 8.62 17.81
N PRO A 92 -12.07 9.31 18.64
CA PRO A 92 -11.86 10.73 18.89
C PRO A 92 -10.55 10.92 19.68
N GLN A 93 -9.80 11.98 19.36
CA GLN A 93 -8.54 12.33 20.03
C GLN A 93 -8.46 13.86 20.16
N GLY A 94 -9.08 14.41 21.21
CA GLY A 94 -9.15 15.87 21.40
C GLY A 94 -9.88 16.56 20.23
N LYS A 95 -9.18 17.45 19.52
CA LYS A 95 -9.68 18.14 18.32
C LYS A 95 -9.41 17.38 17.00
N SER A 96 -8.76 16.22 17.10
CA SER A 96 -8.43 15.34 15.98
C SER A 96 -9.24 14.05 16.06
N VAL A 97 -9.19 13.28 14.97
CA VAL A 97 -9.70 11.91 14.93
C VAL A 97 -8.55 10.99 14.52
N GLU A 98 -8.35 9.94 15.30
CA GLU A 98 -7.43 8.86 14.93
C GLU A 98 -8.18 7.77 14.17
N ILE A 99 -7.54 7.30 13.10
CA ILE A 99 -8.05 6.24 12.25
C ILE A 99 -6.97 5.15 12.15
N GLU A 100 -7.35 3.91 12.44
CA GLU A 100 -6.61 2.74 11.98
C GLU A 100 -7.34 2.19 10.75
N LEU A 101 -6.73 2.29 9.56
CA LEU A 101 -7.32 2.00 8.27
C LEU A 101 -6.56 0.89 7.56
N THR A 102 -7.22 -0.23 7.28
CA THR A 102 -6.67 -1.30 6.44
C THR A 102 -7.23 -1.21 5.02
N LEU A 103 -6.34 -1.08 4.04
CA LEU A 103 -6.69 -1.08 2.62
C LEU A 103 -6.18 -2.36 1.97
N ALA A 104 -6.95 -2.91 1.03
CA ALA A 104 -6.55 -4.12 0.31
C ALA A 104 -5.35 -3.91 -0.63
N GLU A 105 -5.10 -2.67 -1.04
CA GLU A 105 -4.10 -2.32 -2.03
C GLU A 105 -3.26 -1.11 -1.61
N GLY A 106 -2.04 -1.04 -2.12
CA GLY A 106 -1.04 -0.01 -1.80
C GLY A 106 -0.82 0.96 -2.95
N ARG A 107 -1.87 1.61 -3.45
CA ARG A 107 -1.74 2.62 -4.52
C ARG A 107 -0.94 3.84 -4.05
N GLN A 108 -0.28 4.54 -4.98
CA GLN A 108 0.56 5.70 -4.63
C GLN A 108 -0.26 6.73 -3.84
N ARG A 109 0.24 7.08 -2.65
CA ARG A 109 -0.35 8.07 -1.73
C ARG A 109 -1.82 7.79 -1.39
N ILE A 110 -2.30 6.54 -1.54
CA ILE A 110 -3.73 6.23 -1.51
C ILE A 110 -4.43 6.72 -0.24
N VAL A 111 -3.82 6.56 0.94
CA VAL A 111 -4.41 7.00 2.21
C VAL A 111 -4.61 8.51 2.26
N ARG A 112 -3.62 9.29 1.80
CA ARG A 112 -3.74 10.76 1.75
C ARG A 112 -4.82 11.20 0.77
N ARG A 113 -4.95 10.49 -0.35
CA ARG A 113 -5.95 10.77 -1.38
C ARG A 113 -7.36 10.37 -0.95
N VAL A 114 -7.50 9.28 -0.21
CA VAL A 114 -8.75 8.89 0.44
C VAL A 114 -9.17 9.97 1.43
N ALA A 115 -8.28 10.41 2.31
CA ALA A 115 -8.59 11.48 3.27
C ALA A 115 -9.02 12.77 2.56
N GLU A 116 -8.27 13.20 1.54
CA GLU A 116 -8.59 14.38 0.72
C GLU A 116 -9.96 14.26 0.03
N ALA A 117 -10.27 13.11 -0.57
CA ALA A 117 -11.56 12.86 -1.20
C ALA A 117 -12.73 12.88 -0.20
N LEU A 118 -12.47 12.62 1.08
CA LEU A 118 -13.44 12.70 2.17
C LEU A 118 -13.46 14.08 2.85
N GLY A 119 -12.71 15.06 2.35
CA GLY A 119 -12.61 16.40 2.95
C GLY A 119 -11.80 16.45 4.25
N LEU A 120 -10.99 15.43 4.52
CA LEU A 120 -10.19 15.30 5.73
C LEU A 120 -8.74 15.72 5.48
N LYS A 121 -8.15 16.45 6.42
CA LYS A 121 -6.74 16.81 6.39
C LYS A 121 -5.93 15.83 7.23
N VAL A 122 -4.97 15.14 6.61
CA VAL A 122 -4.04 14.24 7.31
C VAL A 122 -2.97 15.06 8.05
N GLU A 123 -2.86 14.87 9.35
CA GLU A 123 -1.84 15.47 10.22
C GLU A 123 -0.56 14.63 10.19
N TRP A 124 -0.68 13.35 10.50
CA TRP A 124 0.40 12.37 10.49
C TRP A 124 -0.10 11.03 9.93
N LEU A 125 0.83 10.19 9.46
CA LEU A 125 0.51 8.93 8.80
C LEU A 125 1.65 7.94 8.98
N HIS A 126 1.34 6.81 9.63
CA HIS A 126 2.25 5.68 9.80
C HIS A 126 1.65 4.44 9.16
N ARG A 127 2.45 3.69 8.40
CA ARG A 127 2.05 2.34 7.99
C ARG A 127 2.50 1.37 9.07
N VAL A 128 1.55 0.75 9.75
CA VAL A 128 1.79 -0.14 10.90
C VAL A 128 1.76 -1.62 10.52
N SER A 129 1.26 -1.96 9.33
CA SER A 129 1.31 -3.32 8.79
C SER A 129 1.51 -3.33 7.28
N TYR A 130 2.23 -4.35 6.79
CA TYR A 130 2.28 -4.73 5.38
C TYR A 130 2.03 -6.23 5.27
N GLY A 131 0.84 -6.59 4.79
CA GLY A 131 0.38 -7.97 4.77
C GLY A 131 0.35 -8.57 6.19
N PRO A 132 1.08 -9.67 6.43
CA PRO A 132 1.09 -10.34 7.73
C PRO A 132 2.10 -9.71 8.70
N VAL A 133 3.01 -8.86 8.21
CA VAL A 133 4.09 -8.27 9.01
C VAL A 133 3.63 -6.97 9.63
N ARG A 134 3.66 -6.92 10.96
CA ARG A 134 3.31 -5.74 11.76
C ARG A 134 4.56 -5.05 12.30
N LEU A 135 4.49 -3.73 12.41
CA LEU A 135 5.53 -2.90 13.01
C LEU A 135 5.73 -3.27 14.50
N GLY A 136 4.63 -3.53 15.22
CA GLY A 136 4.67 -3.94 16.63
C GLY A 136 5.33 -2.88 17.51
N LYS A 137 6.35 -3.29 18.27
CA LYS A 137 7.12 -2.43 19.19
C LYS A 137 8.44 -1.92 18.60
N LEU A 138 8.64 -2.06 17.29
CA LEU A 138 9.89 -1.65 16.65
C LEU A 138 10.05 -0.13 16.72
N ALA A 139 11.16 0.32 17.30
CA ALA A 139 11.48 1.73 17.42
C ALA A 139 11.78 2.36 16.04
N GLU A 140 11.57 3.67 15.92
CA GLU A 140 11.90 4.42 14.72
C GLU A 140 13.40 4.28 14.37
N GLY A 141 13.72 4.21 13.09
CA GLY A 141 15.09 4.03 12.60
C GLY A 141 15.68 2.63 12.77
N HIS A 142 14.97 1.72 13.44
CA HIS A 142 15.43 0.35 13.67
C HIS A 142 14.87 -0.63 12.65
N TRP A 143 15.58 -1.75 12.52
CA TRP A 143 15.15 -2.91 11.74
C TRP A 143 15.30 -4.17 12.59
N ARG A 144 14.59 -5.22 12.20
CA ARG A 144 14.76 -6.57 12.76
C ARG A 144 14.63 -7.60 11.66
N GLU A 145 15.17 -8.78 11.89
CA GLU A 145 14.87 -9.92 11.05
C GLU A 145 13.40 -10.33 11.19
N LEU A 146 12.86 -10.87 10.09
CA LEU A 146 11.54 -11.47 10.10
C LEU A 146 11.59 -12.79 10.86
N THR A 147 10.55 -13.05 11.65
CA THR A 147 10.42 -14.36 12.29
C THR A 147 10.05 -15.41 11.25
N ARG A 148 10.30 -16.69 11.55
CA ARG A 148 9.92 -17.78 10.63
C ARG A 148 8.43 -17.78 10.33
N GLN A 149 7.59 -17.51 11.33
CA GLN A 149 6.14 -17.39 11.17
C GLN A 149 5.73 -16.28 10.19
N GLU A 150 6.43 -15.14 10.21
CA GLU A 150 6.18 -14.03 9.29
C GLU A 150 6.63 -14.37 7.86
N ILE A 151 7.76 -15.05 7.69
CA ILE A 151 8.22 -15.55 6.39
C ILE A 151 7.19 -16.51 5.81
N ASP A 152 6.78 -17.52 6.59
CA ASP A 152 5.79 -18.50 6.14
C ASP A 152 4.44 -17.83 5.78
N ALA A 153 4.06 -16.78 6.51
CA ALA A 153 2.84 -16.01 6.23
C ALA A 153 2.96 -15.18 4.94
N ILE A 154 4.13 -14.62 4.64
CA ILE A 154 4.39 -13.93 3.37
C ILE A 154 4.34 -14.93 2.21
N GLU A 155 4.97 -16.09 2.36
CA GLU A 155 4.99 -17.13 1.32
C GLU A 155 3.57 -17.60 0.98
N ARG A 156 2.72 -17.83 1.99
CA ARG A 156 1.32 -18.20 1.79
C ARG A 156 0.51 -17.15 1.00
N LEU A 157 0.80 -15.86 1.18
CA LEU A 157 0.10 -14.79 0.46
C LEU A 157 0.44 -14.74 -1.03
N HIS A 158 1.59 -15.28 -1.43
CA HIS A 158 2.06 -15.23 -2.82
C HIS A 158 1.77 -16.53 -3.59
N GLY A 159 1.07 -17.49 -2.98
CA GLY A 159 0.81 -18.82 -3.52
C GLY A 159 2.07 -19.69 -3.54
N PRO A 160 1.94 -21.04 -3.62
CA PRO A 160 3.09 -21.88 -3.90
C PRO A 160 3.71 -21.48 -5.25
N ARG A 161 5.05 -21.43 -5.28
CA ARG A 161 5.83 -21.20 -6.51
C ARG A 161 5.53 -22.26 -7.57
#